data_AF-A0A662PQD6-F1
#
_entry.id   AF-A0A662PQD6-F1
#
_cell.length_a   1.000
_cell.length_b   1.000
_cell.length_c   1.000
_cell.angle_alpha   90.00
_cell.angle_beta   90.00
_cell.angle_gamma   90.00
#
_symmetry.space_group_name_H-M   'P 1'
#
loop_
_entity.id
_entity.type
_entity.pdbx_description
1 polymer ?
#
loop_
_entity_poly.entity_id
_entity_poly.type
_entity_poly.pdbx_seq_one_letter_code
_entity_poly.pdbx_strand_id
1 'polypeptide(L)'
;MSADTPSRKRDHLKISLERDIEFEAKTTWLEYVELVHKALPELDFDEISTETTFLGRRFGMPLIMEAMTGGVPEAAEINGNLAEAAERFSIPMGVGSQRAALSDSSLEYTFKVARERGPNAFLIANLSGVQLVQDGVEAAEKAVEMIEAD
;
A
#
# COMPACT_ATOMS: atom_id res chain seq x y z
N MET A 1 21.51 17.27 1.86
CA MET A 1 21.71 16.08 0.99
C MET A 1 20.48 15.91 0.12
N SER A 2 20.42 16.59 -1.02
CA SER A 2 19.31 16.54 -1.98
C SER A 2 19.69 15.65 -3.16
N ALA A 3 19.85 14.34 -2.90
CA ALA A 3 19.95 13.38 -3.98
C ALA A 3 18.57 13.21 -4.61
N ASP A 4 18.50 13.40 -5.92
CA ASP A 4 17.35 13.51 -6.81
C ASP A 4 16.22 12.49 -6.51
N THR A 5 15.24 12.91 -5.70
CA THR A 5 14.15 12.04 -5.21
C THR A 5 13.23 11.50 -6.32
N PRO A 6 12.89 12.28 -7.36
CA PRO A 6 12.16 11.78 -8.53
C PRO A 6 12.88 10.66 -9.28
N SER A 7 14.19 10.83 -9.57
CA SER A 7 14.97 9.82 -10.28
C SER A 7 14.99 8.49 -9.53
N ARG A 8 15.22 8.53 -8.22
CA ARG A 8 15.21 7.33 -7.36
C ARG A 8 13.87 6.59 -7.37
N LYS A 9 12.74 7.31 -7.26
CA LYS A 9 11.41 6.68 -7.22
C LYS A 9 11.05 5.99 -8.55
N ARG A 10 11.41 6.61 -9.67
CA ARG A 10 11.25 6.00 -10.99
C ARG A 10 12.14 4.77 -11.18
N ASP A 11 13.40 4.83 -10.73
CA ASP A 11 14.30 3.68 -10.78
C ASP A 11 13.78 2.51 -9.94
N HIS A 12 13.23 2.77 -8.75
CA HIS A 12 12.61 1.72 -7.93
C HIS A 12 11.47 1.02 -8.66
N LEU A 13 10.57 1.76 -9.31
CA LEU A 13 9.49 1.17 -10.11
C LEU A 13 10.05 0.34 -11.26
N LYS A 14 10.98 0.91 -12.04
CA LYS A 14 11.56 0.26 -13.20
C LYS A 14 12.29 -1.03 -12.83
N ILE A 15 13.13 -0.98 -11.80
CA ILE A 15 13.88 -2.15 -11.31
C ILE A 15 12.91 -3.23 -10.82
N SER A 16 11.87 -2.87 -10.07
CA SER A 16 10.88 -3.83 -9.58
C SER A 16 10.06 -4.49 -10.69
N LEU A 17 9.89 -3.82 -11.84
CA LEU A 17 9.13 -4.34 -12.98
C LEU A 17 10.01 -5.12 -13.98
N GLU A 18 11.26 -4.73 -14.15
CA GLU A 18 12.09 -5.20 -15.27
C GLU A 18 13.26 -6.10 -14.85
N ARG A 19 13.53 -6.24 -13.55
CA ARG A 19 14.68 -7.00 -13.03
C ARG A 19 14.21 -8.09 -12.08
N ASP A 20 14.99 -9.15 -12.04
CA ASP A 20 14.88 -10.16 -11.00
C ASP A 20 15.52 -9.62 -9.72
N ILE A 21 14.68 -9.18 -8.79
CA ILE A 21 15.08 -8.56 -7.51
C ILE A 21 14.51 -9.29 -6.30
N GLU A 22 13.81 -10.40 -6.53
CA GLU A 22 13.34 -11.24 -5.44
C GLU A 22 14.55 -11.87 -4.73
N PHE A 23 14.38 -12.19 -3.45
CA PHE A 23 15.50 -12.73 -2.66
C PHE A 23 15.86 -14.14 -3.14
N GLU A 24 17.03 -14.30 -3.76
CA GLU A 24 17.51 -15.61 -4.22
C GLU A 24 18.13 -16.46 -3.10
N ALA A 25 18.83 -15.83 -2.15
CA ALA A 25 19.66 -16.53 -1.16
C ALA A 25 18.91 -16.97 0.10
N LYS A 26 17.74 -16.40 0.38
CA LYS A 26 16.95 -16.66 1.59
C LYS A 26 15.47 -16.74 1.23
N THR A 27 14.77 -17.67 1.85
CA THR A 27 13.33 -17.88 1.72
C THR A 27 12.57 -17.23 2.87
N THR A 28 11.24 -17.25 2.80
CA THR A 28 10.34 -16.80 3.87
C THR A 28 10.21 -17.79 5.02
N TRP A 29 10.79 -18.98 4.88
CA TRP A 29 10.60 -20.16 5.75
C TRP A 29 9.18 -20.74 5.72
N LEU A 30 8.30 -20.25 4.85
CA LEU A 30 6.97 -20.83 4.66
C LEU A 30 7.02 -22.23 4.05
N GLU A 31 8.13 -22.64 3.44
CA GLU A 31 8.36 -24.03 2.99
C GLU A 31 8.40 -25.05 4.13
N TYR A 32 8.59 -24.59 5.37
CA TYR A 32 8.55 -25.43 6.58
C TYR A 32 7.18 -25.41 7.27
N VAL A 33 6.19 -24.71 6.68
CA VAL A 33 4.82 -24.63 7.21
C VAL A 33 3.92 -25.49 6.33
N GLU A 34 3.42 -26.59 6.89
CA GLU A 34 2.44 -27.45 6.22
C GLU A 34 1.03 -27.21 6.77
N LEU A 35 0.08 -26.94 5.88
CA LEU A 35 -1.34 -26.92 6.23
C LEU A 35 -1.87 -28.35 6.25
N VAL A 36 -2.31 -28.82 7.41
CA VAL A 36 -2.85 -30.19 7.56
C VAL A 36 -4.13 -30.33 6.74
N HIS A 37 -4.09 -31.19 5.71
CA HIS A 37 -5.22 -31.40 4.82
C HIS A 37 -6.39 -32.13 5.52
N LYS A 38 -7.61 -31.57 5.39
CA LYS A 38 -8.86 -32.20 5.82
C LYS A 38 -9.67 -32.64 4.58
N ALA A 39 -9.58 -33.92 4.22
CA ALA A 39 -10.22 -34.48 3.01
C ALA A 39 -11.75 -34.46 3.05
N LEU A 40 -12.33 -34.48 4.26
CA LEU A 40 -13.78 -34.43 4.50
C LEU A 40 -14.04 -33.30 5.50
N PRO A 41 -14.09 -32.03 5.04
CA PRO A 41 -14.22 -30.89 5.93
C PRO A 41 -15.59 -30.77 6.58
N GLU A 42 -16.61 -31.46 6.04
CA GLU A 42 -18.03 -31.32 6.42
C GLU A 42 -18.49 -29.85 6.36
N LEU A 43 -18.06 -29.14 5.31
CA LEU A 43 -18.30 -27.73 5.06
C LEU A 43 -18.68 -27.51 3.59
N ASP A 44 -19.62 -26.61 3.32
CA ASP A 44 -19.88 -26.09 1.98
C ASP A 44 -18.83 -25.02 1.61
N PHE A 45 -18.35 -25.05 0.38
CA PHE A 45 -17.40 -24.05 -0.11
C PHE A 45 -18.04 -22.65 -0.16
N ASP A 46 -19.33 -22.58 -0.52
CA ASP A 46 -20.06 -21.31 -0.64
C ASP A 46 -20.34 -20.65 0.74
N GLU A 47 -20.15 -21.40 1.84
CA GLU A 47 -20.26 -20.90 3.21
C GLU A 47 -18.93 -20.32 3.75
N ILE A 48 -17.82 -20.44 3.01
CA ILE A 48 -16.53 -19.88 3.44
C ILE A 48 -16.58 -18.35 3.32
N SER A 49 -16.52 -17.67 4.46
CA SER A 49 -16.30 -16.22 4.51
C SER A 49 -14.83 -15.92 4.75
N THR A 50 -14.26 -15.03 3.94
CA THR A 50 -12.95 -14.42 4.17
C THR A 50 -13.03 -13.12 4.96
N GLU A 51 -14.23 -12.66 5.31
CA GLU A 51 -14.38 -11.36 5.95
C GLU A 51 -13.67 -11.32 7.31
N THR A 52 -13.09 -10.18 7.62
CA THR A 52 -12.40 -9.96 8.89
C THR A 52 -12.68 -8.55 9.43
N THR A 53 -12.35 -8.32 10.70
CA THR A 53 -12.39 -6.99 11.31
C THR A 53 -10.99 -6.56 11.71
N PHE A 54 -10.58 -5.39 11.26
CA PHE A 54 -9.29 -4.78 11.61
C PHE A 54 -9.49 -3.27 11.84
N LEU A 55 -8.86 -2.73 12.89
CA LEU A 55 -9.00 -1.32 13.30
C LEU A 55 -10.47 -0.84 13.42
N GLY A 56 -11.37 -1.73 13.87
CA GLY A 56 -12.79 -1.41 14.05
C GLY A 56 -13.62 -1.34 12.76
N ARG A 57 -13.06 -1.74 11.61
CA ARG A 57 -13.77 -1.83 10.32
C ARG A 57 -13.79 -3.26 9.79
N ARG A 58 -14.84 -3.59 9.03
CA ARG A 58 -15.00 -4.89 8.38
C ARG A 58 -14.42 -4.85 6.96
N PHE A 59 -13.67 -5.87 6.61
CA PHE A 59 -13.03 -6.04 5.31
C PHE A 59 -13.47 -7.35 4.66
N GLY A 60 -13.41 -7.41 3.33
CA GLY A 60 -13.81 -8.58 2.54
C GLY A 60 -12.86 -9.77 2.68
N MET A 61 -11.60 -9.52 3.02
CA MET A 61 -10.56 -10.54 3.16
C MET A 61 -9.44 -10.08 4.12
N PRO A 62 -8.69 -11.00 4.75
CA PRO A 62 -7.64 -10.66 5.70
C PRO A 62 -6.32 -10.32 4.98
N LEU A 63 -6.39 -9.38 4.05
CA LEU A 63 -5.26 -8.94 3.23
C LEU A 63 -5.16 -7.41 3.23
N ILE A 64 -3.94 -6.90 3.12
CA ILE A 64 -3.62 -5.48 3.01
C ILE A 64 -2.69 -5.32 1.80
N MET A 65 -2.98 -4.34 0.94
CA MET A 65 -2.03 -3.91 -0.08
C MET A 65 -1.02 -2.96 0.56
N GLU A 66 0.21 -3.44 0.75
CA GLU A 66 1.28 -2.66 1.38
C GLU A 66 1.79 -1.52 0.49
N ALA A 67 2.41 -0.54 1.15
CA ALA A 67 2.88 0.70 0.54
C ALA A 67 3.96 0.47 -0.53
N MET A 68 3.68 0.91 -1.77
CA MET A 68 4.62 0.74 -2.90
C MET A 68 5.17 2.07 -3.44
N THR A 69 4.32 2.97 -3.95
CA THR A 69 4.78 4.09 -4.80
C THR A 69 3.96 5.38 -4.67
N GLY A 70 4.38 6.41 -5.41
CA GLY A 70 3.85 7.78 -5.43
C GLY A 70 4.99 8.80 -5.49
N GLY A 71 4.75 10.01 -5.98
CA GLY A 71 5.77 11.06 -6.11
C GLY A 71 6.50 11.09 -7.45
N VAL A 72 6.01 10.37 -8.46
CA VAL A 72 6.38 10.45 -9.88
C VAL A 72 5.12 10.25 -10.73
N PRO A 73 5.02 10.79 -11.97
CA PRO A 73 3.79 10.75 -12.76
C PRO A 73 3.24 9.34 -12.99
N GLU A 74 4.11 8.37 -13.28
CA GLU A 74 3.74 6.97 -13.56
C GLU A 74 3.08 6.29 -12.35
N ALA A 75 3.41 6.75 -11.13
CA ALA A 75 2.84 6.21 -9.91
C ALA A 75 1.36 6.57 -9.72
N ALA A 76 0.87 7.63 -10.37
CA ALA A 76 -0.54 8.02 -10.26
C ALA A 76 -1.47 6.93 -10.82
N GLU A 77 -1.11 6.36 -11.97
CA GLU A 77 -1.89 5.27 -12.57
C GLU A 77 -1.84 4.00 -11.72
N ILE A 78 -0.65 3.65 -11.20
CA ILE A 78 -0.46 2.50 -10.31
C ILE A 78 -1.32 2.64 -9.05
N ASN A 79 -1.21 3.76 -8.33
CA ASN A 79 -1.99 4.01 -7.12
C ASN A 79 -3.49 4.05 -7.39
N GLY A 80 -3.91 4.63 -8.52
CA GLY A 80 -5.31 4.65 -8.93
C GLY A 80 -5.88 3.25 -9.19
N ASN A 81 -5.16 2.40 -9.91
CA ASN A 81 -5.60 1.04 -10.23
C ASN A 81 -5.67 0.15 -8.98
N LEU A 82 -4.70 0.30 -8.07
CA LEU A 82 -4.70 -0.42 -6.79
C LEU A 82 -5.85 0.04 -5.90
N ALA A 83 -6.16 1.34 -5.88
CA ALA A 83 -7.27 1.84 -5.07
C ALA A 83 -8.63 1.37 -5.59
N GLU A 84 -8.80 1.28 -6.91
CA GLU A 84 -10.01 0.69 -7.50
C GLU A 84 -10.17 -0.80 -7.11
N ALA A 85 -9.06 -1.55 -7.07
CA ALA A 85 -9.07 -2.93 -6.56
C ALA A 85 -9.38 -2.98 -5.06
N ALA A 86 -8.79 -2.08 -4.26
CA ALA A 86 -9.03 -1.97 -2.82
C ALA A 86 -10.51 -1.75 -2.50
N GLU A 87 -11.12 -0.80 -3.21
CA GLU A 87 -12.55 -0.50 -3.16
C GLU A 87 -13.38 -1.76 -3.48
N ARG A 88 -13.12 -2.37 -4.65
CA ARG A 88 -13.89 -3.51 -5.16
C ARG A 88 -13.85 -4.71 -4.23
N PHE A 89 -12.68 -5.02 -3.66
CA PHE A 89 -12.50 -6.18 -2.79
C PHE A 89 -12.67 -5.85 -1.30
N SER A 90 -12.93 -4.58 -0.97
CA SER A 90 -13.04 -4.09 0.41
C SER A 90 -11.83 -4.50 1.25
N ILE A 91 -10.62 -4.16 0.77
CA ILE A 91 -9.36 -4.39 1.49
C ILE A 91 -8.59 -3.08 1.73
N PRO A 92 -7.81 -2.98 2.82
CA PRO A 92 -6.93 -1.83 3.05
C PRO A 92 -5.84 -1.69 2.00
N MET A 93 -5.46 -0.44 1.72
CA MET A 93 -4.35 -0.09 0.83
C MET A 93 -3.48 1.00 1.45
N GLY A 94 -2.17 0.77 1.52
CA GLY A 94 -1.18 1.79 1.81
C GLY A 94 -0.66 2.46 0.54
N VAL A 95 -0.51 3.78 0.57
CA VAL A 95 0.24 4.49 -0.48
C VAL A 95 1.74 4.46 -0.17
N GLY A 96 2.60 4.67 -1.17
CA GLY A 96 4.03 4.79 -0.94
C GLY A 96 4.40 6.02 -0.10
N SER A 97 5.67 6.12 0.30
CA SER A 97 6.13 7.25 1.12
C SER A 97 5.80 8.62 0.51
N GLN A 98 5.00 9.39 1.24
CA GLN A 98 4.47 10.71 0.85
C GLN A 98 5.45 11.87 1.02
N ARG A 99 6.68 11.59 1.51
CA ARG A 99 7.74 12.58 1.70
C ARG A 99 7.94 13.50 0.49
N ALA A 100 7.87 12.95 -0.73
CA ALA A 100 8.04 13.73 -1.95
C ALA A 100 6.94 14.78 -2.12
N ALA A 101 5.68 14.42 -1.89
CA ALA A 101 4.55 15.35 -1.98
C ALA A 101 4.53 16.36 -0.83
N LEU A 102 5.00 15.98 0.37
CA LEU A 102 5.19 16.93 1.48
C LEU A 102 6.27 17.99 1.18
N SER A 103 7.26 17.64 0.34
CA SER A 103 8.32 18.56 -0.09
C SER A 103 7.93 19.37 -1.34
N ASP A 104 7.11 18.79 -2.22
CA ASP A 104 6.66 19.38 -3.47
C ASP A 104 5.17 19.04 -3.71
N SER A 105 4.30 20.01 -3.42
CA SER A 105 2.85 19.89 -3.57
C SER A 105 2.40 19.54 -5.00
N SER A 106 3.22 19.81 -6.02
CA SER A 106 2.88 19.47 -7.41
C SER A 106 2.80 17.95 -7.63
N LEU A 107 3.29 17.14 -6.69
CA LEU A 107 3.27 15.68 -6.74
C LEU A 107 2.10 15.05 -5.97
N GLU A 108 1.29 15.83 -5.25
CA GLU A 108 0.18 15.31 -4.44
C GLU A 108 -0.83 14.50 -5.26
N TYR A 109 -1.07 14.89 -6.51
CA TYR A 109 -2.02 14.18 -7.40
C TYR A 109 -1.66 12.70 -7.57
N THR A 110 -0.37 12.35 -7.48
CA THR A 110 0.09 10.95 -7.60
C THR A 110 -0.31 10.08 -6.40
N PHE A 111 -0.78 10.69 -5.32
CA PHE A 111 -1.30 10.03 -4.12
C PHE A 111 -2.82 10.22 -3.99
N LYS A 112 -3.32 11.45 -4.20
CA LYS A 112 -4.76 11.81 -4.14
C LYS A 112 -5.63 10.95 -5.05
N VAL A 113 -5.11 10.54 -6.20
CA VAL A 113 -5.78 9.61 -7.13
C VAL A 113 -6.27 8.32 -6.45
N ALA A 114 -5.63 7.87 -5.36
CA ALA A 114 -6.09 6.71 -4.60
C ALA A 114 -7.47 6.96 -3.99
N ARG A 115 -7.70 8.09 -3.31
CA ARG A 115 -9.02 8.45 -2.76
C ARG A 115 -10.02 8.77 -3.87
N GLU A 116 -9.58 9.37 -4.98
CA GLU A 116 -10.45 9.66 -6.13
C GLU A 116 -11.02 8.40 -6.78
N ARG A 117 -10.22 7.33 -6.91
CA ARG A 117 -10.64 6.07 -7.54
C ARG A 117 -11.17 5.02 -6.56
N GLY A 118 -10.75 5.08 -5.30
CA GLY A 118 -11.25 4.27 -4.19
C GLY A 118 -11.89 5.15 -3.11
N PRO A 119 -13.09 5.72 -3.37
CA PRO A 119 -13.71 6.69 -2.47
C PRO A 119 -14.02 6.13 -1.07
N ASN A 120 -14.33 4.84 -0.96
CA ASN A 120 -14.61 4.15 0.31
C ASN A 120 -13.49 3.20 0.75
N ALA A 121 -12.44 3.04 -0.07
CA ALA A 121 -11.29 2.22 0.26
C ALA A 121 -10.65 2.71 1.57
N PHE A 122 -10.20 1.78 2.39
CA PHE A 122 -9.45 2.11 3.60
C PHE A 122 -8.02 2.44 3.22
N LEU A 123 -7.61 3.70 3.35
CA LEU A 123 -6.32 4.18 2.91
C LEU A 123 -5.36 4.41 4.08
N ILE A 124 -4.14 3.89 3.96
CA ILE A 124 -3.08 4.03 4.97
C ILE A 124 -2.04 5.01 4.45
N ALA A 125 -1.87 6.14 5.14
CA ALA A 125 -0.82 7.10 4.84
C ALA A 125 0.58 6.54 5.20
N ASN A 126 1.61 6.96 4.48
CA ASN A 126 2.95 6.44 4.67
C ASN A 126 4.01 7.53 4.83
N LEU A 127 4.67 7.53 6.00
CA LEU A 127 5.76 8.42 6.35
C LEU A 127 6.85 7.65 7.11
N SER A 128 8.12 8.03 6.91
CA SER A 128 9.22 7.41 7.66
C SER A 128 9.38 8.03 9.04
N GLY A 129 9.82 7.24 10.03
CA GLY A 129 10.13 7.74 11.37
C GLY A 129 11.23 8.81 11.36
N VAL A 130 12.16 8.78 10.39
CA VAL A 130 13.17 9.84 10.21
C VAL A 130 12.51 11.18 9.87
N GLN A 131 11.50 11.18 9.00
CA GLN A 131 10.78 12.40 8.65
C GLN A 131 9.98 12.94 9.83
N LEU A 132 9.35 12.04 10.61
CA LEU A 132 8.60 12.42 11.80
C LEU A 132 9.49 13.09 12.86
N VAL A 133 10.73 12.63 13.04
CA VAL A 133 11.70 13.26 13.95
C VAL A 133 12.13 14.65 13.45
N GLN A 134 12.20 14.85 12.13
CA GLN A 134 12.65 16.12 11.54
C GLN A 134 11.56 17.18 11.51
N ASP A 135 10.35 16.79 11.09
CA ASP A 135 9.27 17.72 10.75
C ASP A 135 8.13 17.72 11.75
N GLY A 136 8.19 16.86 12.78
CA GLY A 136 7.17 16.77 13.82
C GLY A 136 5.89 16.05 13.38
N VAL A 137 4.89 16.08 14.26
CA VAL A 137 3.60 15.41 14.06
C VAL A 137 2.82 16.04 12.90
N GLU A 138 3.03 17.32 12.62
CA GLU A 138 2.37 18.05 11.54
C GLU A 138 2.64 17.40 10.16
N ALA A 139 3.79 16.76 9.98
CA ALA A 139 4.09 16.03 8.74
C ALA A 139 3.21 14.77 8.60
N ALA A 140 2.90 14.10 9.70
CA ALA A 140 2.00 12.95 9.69
C ALA A 140 0.56 13.38 9.45
N GLU A 141 0.11 14.47 10.09
CA GLU A 141 -1.22 15.05 9.88
C GLU A 141 -1.43 15.43 8.41
N LYS A 142 -0.48 16.15 7.81
CA LYS A 142 -0.52 16.47 6.38
C LYS A 142 -0.53 15.24 5.48
N ALA A 143 0.20 14.19 5.86
CA ALA A 143 0.18 12.94 5.10
C ALA A 143 -1.20 12.26 5.15
N VAL A 144 -1.84 12.24 6.31
CA VAL A 144 -3.20 11.73 6.48
C VAL A 144 -4.19 12.58 5.66
N GLU A 145 -4.15 13.90 5.82
CA GLU A 145 -5.05 14.83 5.12
C GLU A 145 -4.90 14.75 3.59
N MET A 146 -3.68 14.58 3.08
CA MET A 146 -3.39 14.55 1.64
C MET A 146 -4.21 13.52 0.86
N ILE A 147 -4.50 12.37 1.47
CA ILE A 147 -5.25 11.28 0.83
C ILE A 147 -6.55 10.95 1.57
N GLU A 148 -6.92 11.77 2.56
CA GLU A 148 -8.03 11.50 3.47
C GLU A 148 -7.90 10.09 4.09
N ALA A 149 -6.71 9.76 4.61
CA ALA A 149 -6.40 8.44 5.16
C ALA A 149 -7.24 8.10 6.40
N ASP A 150 -7.37 6.79 6.66
CA ASP A 150 -8.19 6.21 7.73
C ASP A 150 -7.39 5.79 8.98
#